data_AF-A0A377Z0R5-F1
#
_entry.id   AF-A0A377Z0R5-F1
#
_cell.length_a   1.000
_cell.length_b   1.000
_cell.length_c   1.000
_cell.angle_alpha   90.00
_cell.angle_beta   90.00
_cell.angle_gamma   90.00
#
_symmetry.space_group_name_H-M   'P 1'
#
loop_
_entity.id
_entity.type
_entity.pdbx_description
1 polymer ?
#
loop_
_entity_poly.entity_id
_entity_poly.type
_entity_poly.pdbx_seq_one_letter_code
_entity_poly.pdbx_strand_id
1 'polypeptide(L)' 'MAIAFRIIAGRDDQSVALLAWPIAWGETGVMSFMIDQQDRVYQANLGEESAAKAQEITRFTPDADAGWQVAEP' A
#
# COMPACT_ATOMS: atom_id res chain seq x y z
N MET A 1 -6.34 -13.05 11.53
CA MET A 1 -6.26 -11.84 10.69
C MET A 1 -4.84 -11.31 10.81
N ALA A 2 -4.00 -11.51 9.79
CA ALA A 2 -2.59 -11.12 9.82
C ALA A 2 -2.33 -10.24 8.59
N ILE A 3 -1.78 -9.06 8.83
CA ILE A 3 -1.37 -8.12 7.79
C ILE A 3 0.15 -7.97 7.84
N ALA A 4 0.77 -7.82 6.67
CA ALA A 4 2.16 -7.43 6.57
C ALA A 4 2.24 -5.92 6.35
N PHE A 5 3.28 -5.30 6.88
CA PHE A 5 3.58 -3.90 6.62
C PHE A 5 5.06 -3.73 6.28
N ARG A 6 5.34 -2.69 5.49
CA ARG A 6 6.68 -2.33 5.06
C ARG A 6 6.79 -0.82 4.94
N ILE A 7 7.96 -0.29 5.29
CA ILE A 7 8.31 1.10 5.01
C ILE A 7 9.06 1.13 3.68
N ILE A 8 8.58 1.95 2.75
CA ILE A 8 9.15 2.15 1.42
C ILE A 8 9.59 3.61 1.28
N ALA A 9 10.49 3.88 0.35
CA ALA A 9 10.90 5.26 0.04
C ALA A 9 9.67 6.05 -0.43
N GLY A 10 9.55 7.30 0.00
CA GLY A 10 8.44 8.17 -0.35
C GLY A 10 8.49 8.65 -1.81
N ARG A 11 7.56 9.53 -2.17
CA ARG A 11 7.58 10.20 -3.47
C ARG A 11 8.86 11.03 -3.62
N ASP A 12 9.21 11.74 -2.56
CA ASP A 12 10.43 12.53 -2.44
C ASP A 12 11.52 11.70 -1.78
N ASP A 13 12.79 11.93 -2.14
CA ASP A 13 13.95 11.23 -1.56
C ASP A 13 14.15 11.48 -0.04
N GLN A 14 13.32 12.32 0.58
CA GLN A 14 13.30 12.59 2.01
C GLN A 14 12.00 12.11 2.69
N SER A 15 11.00 11.63 1.94
CA SER A 15 9.79 11.07 2.50
C SER A 15 9.87 9.54 2.58
N VAL A 16 9.03 8.95 3.41
CA VAL A 16 8.80 7.50 3.46
C VAL A 16 7.31 7.24 3.46
N ALA A 17 6.89 6.09 2.98
CA ALA A 17 5.52 5.65 3.11
C ALA A 17 5.44 4.28 3.76
N LEU A 18 4.36 4.05 4.49
CA LEU A 18 4.04 2.76 5.05
C LEU A 18 3.05 2.05 4.14
N LEU A 19 3.46 0.94 3.57
CA LEU A 19 2.61 0.05 2.78
C LEU A 19 2.18 -1.12 3.67
N ALA A 20 0.88 -1.36 3.81
CA ALA A 20 0.29 -2.46 4.55
C ALA A 20 -0.64 -3.26 3.63
N TRP A 21 -0.55 -4.59 3.67
CA TRP A 21 -1.35 -5.47 2.82
C TRP A 21 -1.72 -6.76 3.57
N PRO A 22 -2.83 -7.43 3.20
CA PRO A 22 -3.20 -8.72 3.75
C PRO A 22 -2.17 -9.79 3.32
N ILE A 23 -1.74 -10.63 4.27
CA ILE A 23 -0.85 -11.76 3.94
C ILE A 23 -1.60 -12.79 3.09
N ALA A 24 -2.88 -13.01 3.40
CA ALA A 24 -3.77 -13.87 2.63
C ALA A 24 -4.93 -13.04 2.07
N TRP A 25 -4.84 -12.69 0.79
CA TRP A 25 -5.92 -12.00 0.08
C TRP A 25 -7.16 -12.89 0.03
N GLY A 26 -8.35 -12.31 0.27
CA GLY A 26 -9.62 -13.06 0.27
C GLY A 26 -9.96 -13.77 1.59
N GLU A 27 -8.95 -14.18 2.38
CA GLU A 27 -9.16 -14.78 3.71
C GLU A 27 -9.05 -13.75 4.85
N THR A 28 -8.10 -12.82 4.76
CA THR A 28 -7.83 -11.84 5.84
C THR A 28 -8.18 -10.40 5.47
N GLY A 29 -8.56 -10.17 4.21
CA GLY A 29 -8.89 -8.87 3.64
C GLY A 29 -8.49 -8.84 2.15
N VAL A 30 -9.03 -7.89 1.40
CA VAL A 30 -8.69 -7.69 -0.03
C VAL A 30 -8.01 -6.34 -0.31
N MET A 31 -8.00 -5.46 0.68
CA MET A 31 -7.54 -4.08 0.53
C MET A 31 -6.13 -3.91 1.07
N SER A 32 -5.28 -3.24 0.29
CA SER A 32 -3.98 -2.75 0.71
C SER A 32 -4.06 -1.27 1.01
N PHE A 33 -3.29 -0.83 1.99
CA PHE A 33 -3.26 0.54 2.48
C PHE A 33 -1.85 1.09 2.35
N MET A 34 -1.74 2.34 2.01
CA MET A 34 -0.46 3.03 1.88
C MET A 34 -0.60 4.39 2.55
N ILE A 35 0.31 4.71 3.46
CA ILE A 35 0.21 5.89 4.32
C ILE A 35 1.48 6.71 4.10
N ASP A 36 1.32 7.94 3.64
CA ASP A 36 2.42 8.89 3.50
C ASP A 36 2.64 9.67 4.81
N GLN A 37 3.80 10.31 4.96
CA GLN A 37 4.13 11.18 6.10
C GLN A 37 3.22 12.39 6.25
N GLN A 38 2.42 12.74 5.25
CA GLN A 38 1.43 13.81 5.34
C GLN A 38 0.05 13.31 5.82
N ASP A 39 0.00 12.19 6.54
CA ASP A 39 -1.22 11.55 7.04
C ASP A 39 -2.22 11.20 5.93
N ARG A 40 -1.74 11.09 4.69
CA ARG A 40 -2.57 10.71 3.55
C ARG A 40 -2.63 9.20 3.47
N VAL A 41 -3.83 8.68 3.66
CA VAL A 41 -4.11 7.25 3.50
C VAL A 41 -4.60 7.02 2.08
N TYR A 42 -3.97 6.05 1.42
CA TYR A 42 -4.34 5.55 0.12
C TYR A 42 -4.75 4.10 0.29
N GLN A 43 -5.76 3.67 -0.44
CA GLN A 43 -6.23 2.30 -0.48
C GLN A 43 -6.25 1.81 -1.92
N ALA A 44 -5.76 0.59 -2.13
CA ALA A 44 -5.82 -0.09 -3.43
C ALA A 44 -6.12 -1.56 -3.22
N ASN A 45 -6.85 -2.16 -4.16
CA ASN A 45 -6.97 -3.61 -4.23
C ASN A 45 -5.85 -4.14 -5.13
N LEU A 46 -4.81 -4.70 -4.51
CA LEU A 46 -3.71 -5.33 -5.24
C LEU A 46 -4.08 -6.73 -5.79
N GLY A 47 -5.20 -7.32 -5.36
CA GLY A 47 -5.67 -8.64 -5.80
C GLY A 47 -4.99 -9.81 -5.07
N GLU A 48 -5.24 -11.03 -5.53
CA GLU A 48 -4.67 -12.28 -4.96
C GLU A 48 -3.15 -12.24 -4.80
N GLU A 49 -2.47 -11.48 -5.65
CA GLU A 49 -1.01 -11.31 -5.66
C GLU A 49 -0.54 -10.10 -4.83
N SER A 50 -1.34 -9.67 -3.84
CA SER A 50 -1.02 -8.52 -2.97
C SER A 50 0.39 -8.62 -2.37
N ALA A 51 0.82 -9.81 -1.94
CA ALA A 51 2.13 -10.02 -1.35
C ALA A 51 3.29 -9.92 -2.37
N ALA A 52 3.09 -10.35 -3.61
CA ALA A 52 4.09 -10.22 -4.67
C ALA A 52 4.19 -8.76 -5.12
N LYS A 53 3.05 -8.13 -5.43
CA LYS A 53 3.00 -6.71 -5.81
C LYS A 53 3.57 -5.79 -4.73
N ALA A 54 3.23 -6.03 -3.46
CA ALA A 54 3.78 -5.25 -2.36
C ALA A 54 5.29 -5.42 -2.16
N GLN A 55 5.85 -6.56 -2.55
CA GLN A 55 7.30 -6.76 -2.55
C GLN A 55 7.99 -6.03 -3.70
N GLU A 56 7.34 -5.95 -4.86
CA GLU A 56 7.80 -5.17 -6.03
C GLU A 56 7.72 -3.66 -5.77
N ILE A 57 6.73 -3.22 -4.99
CA ILE A 57 6.63 -1.84 -4.53
C ILE A 57 7.78 -1.54 -3.55
N THR A 58 8.78 -0.84 -4.09
CA THR A 58 9.98 -0.38 -3.37
C THR A 58 9.98 1.13 -3.15
N ARG A 59 9.15 1.86 -3.91
CA ARG A 59 8.93 3.30 -3.79
C ARG A 59 7.44 3.61 -3.78
N PHE A 60 7.07 4.61 -3.00
CA PHE A 60 5.74 5.17 -2.88
C PHE A 60 5.43 5.95 -4.15
N THR A 61 4.60 5.34 -4.99
CA THR A 61 4.06 5.98 -6.19
C THR A 61 2.55 5.79 -6.17
N PRO A 62 1.79 6.74 -5.58
CA PRO A 62 0.34 6.74 -5.67
C PRO A 62 -0.05 7.23 -7.06
N ASP A 63 0.34 6.47 -8.09
CA ASP A 63 -0.15 6.71 -9.44
C ASP A 63 -1.60 6.26 -9.49
N ALA A 64 -2.47 7.12 -10.01
CA ALA A 64 -3.87 6.79 -10.27
C ALA A 64 -3.97 5.57 -11.23
N ASP A 65 -2.98 5.40 -12.11
CA ASP A 65 -2.82 4.24 -12.98
C ASP A 65 -2.58 2.92 -12.24
N ALA A 66 -1.99 2.97 -11.04
CA ALA A 66 -1.79 1.78 -10.20
C ALA A 66 -3.04 1.44 -9.34
N GLY A 67 -4.14 2.18 -9.47
CA GLY A 67 -5.40 1.91 -8.78
C GLY A 67 -5.44 2.35 -7.31
N TRP A 68 -4.52 3.23 -6.90
CA TRP A 68 -4.53 3.82 -5.56
C TRP A 68 -5.57 4.93 -5.45
N GLN A 69 -6.55 4.73 -4.58
CA GLN A 69 -7.58 5.72 -4.26
C GLN A 69 -7.25 6.36 -2.91
N VAL A 70 -7.41 7.69 -2.81
CA VAL A 70 -7.31 8.36 -1.50
C VAL A 70 -8.44 7.83 -0.63
N ALA A 71 -8.10 7.26 0.52
CA ALA A 71 -9.07 6.94 1.54
C ALA A 71 -9.46 8.26 2.22
N GLU A 72 -10.62 8.79 1.87
CA GLU A 72 -11.21 9.91 2.59
C GLU A 72 -11.62 9.43 4.01
N PRO A 73 -11.40 10.25 5.06
CA PRO A 73 -11.70 9.90 6.45
C PRO A 73 -13.20 9.74 6.74
#